data_AF-A0A7R8VQ65-F1
#
_entry.id   AF-A0A7R8VQ65-F1
#
_cell.length_a   1.000
_cell.length_b   1.000
_cell.length_c   1.000
_cell.angle_alpha   90.00
_cell.angle_beta   90.00
_cell.angle_gamma   90.00
#
_symmetry.space_group_name_H-M   'P 1'
#
loop_
_entity.id
_entity.type
_entity.pdbx_description
1 polymer ?
#
loop_
_entity_poly.entity_id
_entity_poly.type
_entity_poly.pdbx_seq_one_letter_code
_entity_poly.pdbx_strand_id
1 'polypeptide(L)'
;MLLNVLSLLKHLQLMLLNVLSLLKHLQLMLLNVNVLATLTRILGSKKQAEKFTSKTFLARGHLSPRADFTLQAYQNLTFFYVNTVPEWQSVNAGNLASLENSVRHYATNHRVDFQITTGTHGILTLPNQDGSPRPIWLHLEGKTPRIPVPKLLWKTVYNPRTEAAIAFVVVNNPFLKTLEEEEDYVICQDVCRKYGWGTEAWRNISKGYIYCCEVKDLREVVDYVPYFKVTTVLLNK
;
A
#
# COMPACT_ATOMS: atom_id res chain seq x y z
N MET A 1 -30.95 -21.66 20.70
CA MET A 1 -30.50 -20.52 21.53
C MET A 1 -29.00 -20.58 21.84
N LEU A 2 -28.45 -21.69 22.36
CA LEU A 2 -27.00 -21.83 22.65
C LEU A 2 -26.06 -21.64 21.43
N LEU A 3 -26.43 -22.15 20.25
CA LEU A 3 -25.63 -22.01 19.01
C LEU A 3 -25.42 -20.54 18.59
N ASN A 4 -26.40 -19.67 18.84
CA ASN A 4 -26.30 -18.25 18.51
C ASN A 4 -25.40 -17.49 19.49
N VAL A 5 -25.38 -17.89 20.76
CA VAL A 5 -24.51 -17.29 21.79
C VAL A 5 -23.04 -17.66 21.55
N LEU A 6 -22.76 -18.92 21.17
CA LEU A 6 -21.42 -19.37 20.78
C LEU A 6 -20.91 -18.67 19.51
N SER A 7 -21.78 -18.44 18.53
CA SER A 7 -21.44 -17.68 17.32
C SER A 7 -21.08 -16.22 17.63
N LEU A 8 -21.87 -15.58 18.51
CA LEU A 8 -21.61 -14.21 18.97
C LEU A 8 -20.31 -14.11 19.77
N LEU A 9 -20.05 -15.05 20.67
CA LEU A 9 -18.80 -15.12 21.44
C LEU A 9 -17.58 -15.29 20.54
N LYS A 10 -17.67 -16.15 19.50
CA LYS A 10 -16.61 -16.28 18.49
C LYS A 10 -16.37 -14.99 17.72
N HIS A 11 -17.43 -14.29 17.32
CA HIS A 11 -17.31 -12.99 16.65
C HIS A 11 -16.71 -11.92 17.57
N LEU A 12 -17.15 -11.83 18.82
CA LEU A 12 -16.57 -10.91 19.80
C LEU A 12 -15.10 -11.22 20.05
N GLN A 13 -14.74 -12.49 20.18
CA GLN A 13 -13.36 -12.92 20.38
C GLN A 13 -12.49 -12.60 19.15
N LEU A 14 -13.00 -12.79 17.93
CA LEU A 14 -12.32 -12.41 16.69
C LEU A 14 -12.13 -10.89 16.59
N MET A 15 -13.17 -10.11 16.92
CA MET A 15 -13.07 -8.65 16.99
C MET A 15 -12.05 -8.20 18.04
N LEU A 16 -12.05 -8.81 19.23
CA LEU A 16 -11.09 -8.48 20.30
C LEU A 16 -9.65 -8.82 19.89
N LEU A 17 -9.44 -9.96 19.22
CA LEU A 17 -8.14 -10.36 18.68
C LEU A 17 -7.66 -9.40 17.59
N ASN A 18 -8.56 -8.94 16.72
CA ASN A 18 -8.23 -7.93 15.70
C ASN A 18 -7.84 -6.59 16.32
N VAL A 19 -8.59 -6.13 17.33
CA VAL A 19 -8.28 -4.88 18.07
C VAL A 19 -6.94 -5.00 18.81
N LEU A 20 -6.66 -6.13 19.47
CA LEU A 20 -5.37 -6.37 20.12
C LEU A 20 -4.20 -6.45 19.14
N SER A 21 -4.42 -7.05 17.96
CA SER A 21 -3.44 -7.08 16.87
C SER A 21 -3.11 -5.68 16.36
N LEU A 22 -4.15 -4.86 16.14
CA LEU A 22 -4.03 -3.44 15.76
C LEU A 22 -3.29 -2.63 16.82
N LEU A 23 -3.64 -2.79 18.10
CA LEU A 23 -2.98 -2.11 19.21
C LEU A 23 -1.50 -2.49 19.33
N LYS A 24 -1.15 -3.77 19.13
CA LYS A 24 0.25 -4.20 19.08
C LYS A 24 0.99 -3.59 17.89
N HIS A 25 0.40 -3.58 16.69
CA HIS A 25 0.97 -2.92 15.52
C HIS A 25 1.21 -1.42 15.76
N LEU A 26 0.24 -0.74 16.37
CA LEU A 26 0.33 0.68 16.73
C LEU A 26 1.48 0.93 17.71
N GLN A 27 1.59 0.10 18.76
CA GLN A 27 2.67 0.20 19.75
C GLN A 27 4.05 -0.07 19.15
N LEU A 28 4.16 -1.03 18.23
CA LEU A 28 5.41 -1.35 17.54
C LEU A 28 5.86 -0.24 16.58
N MET A 29 4.91 0.44 15.94
CA MET A 29 5.24 1.58 15.07
C MET A 29 5.64 2.85 15.85
N LEU A 30 5.24 2.95 17.13
CA LEU A 30 5.67 4.01 18.05
C LEU A 30 7.09 3.80 18.60
N LEU A 31 7.67 2.60 18.45
CA LEU A 31 9.05 2.35 18.85
C LEU A 31 10.01 3.04 17.87
N ASN A 32 11.09 3.64 18.37
CA ASN A 32 12.22 4.10 17.54
C ASN A 32 12.95 2.87 16.98
N VAL A 33 12.41 2.28 15.91
CA VAL A 33 12.98 1.10 15.29
C VAL A 33 14.23 1.48 14.49
N ASN A 34 15.36 0.84 14.80
CA ASN A 34 16.56 0.96 14.00
C ASN A 34 16.41 0.10 12.73
N VAL A 35 15.92 0.72 11.65
CA VAL A 35 15.67 0.05 10.36
C VAL A 35 16.96 -0.52 9.79
N LEU A 36 18.08 0.21 9.86
CA LEU A 36 19.37 -0.28 9.35
C LEU A 36 19.82 -1.54 10.09
N ALA A 37 19.71 -1.57 11.43
CA ALA A 37 20.06 -2.75 12.22
C ALA A 37 19.11 -3.93 11.91
N THR A 38 17.83 -3.67 11.71
CA THR A 38 16.85 -4.70 11.34
C THR A 38 17.16 -5.30 9.96
N LEU A 39 17.39 -4.45 8.95
CA LEU A 39 17.76 -4.89 7.62
C LEU A 39 19.12 -5.60 7.60
N THR A 40 20.09 -5.16 8.41
CA THR A 40 21.38 -5.86 8.58
C THR A 40 21.17 -7.31 9.01
N ARG A 41 20.24 -7.54 9.95
CA ARG A 41 19.91 -8.89 10.41
C ARG A 41 19.16 -9.72 9.35
N ILE A 42 18.25 -9.10 8.59
CA ILE A 42 17.47 -9.78 7.56
C ILE A 42 18.34 -10.16 6.34
N LEU A 43 19.21 -9.22 5.92
CA LEU A 43 19.99 -9.30 4.69
C LEU A 43 21.40 -9.87 4.90
N GLY A 44 21.79 -10.16 6.14
CA GLY A 44 23.03 -10.86 6.49
C GLY A 44 24.24 -9.96 6.72
N SER A 45 24.25 -8.73 6.22
CA SER A 45 25.33 -7.77 6.52
C SER A 45 24.88 -6.31 6.45
N LYS A 46 25.59 -5.45 7.18
CA LYS A 46 25.39 -4.00 7.17
C LYS A 46 25.64 -3.42 5.78
N LYS A 47 26.73 -3.86 5.12
CA LYS A 47 27.06 -3.46 3.75
C LYS A 47 25.92 -3.76 2.77
N GLN A 48 25.26 -4.91 2.90
CA GLN A 48 24.12 -5.25 2.05
C GLN A 48 22.90 -4.36 2.36
N ALA A 49 22.59 -4.12 3.63
CA ALA A 49 21.48 -3.23 4.01
C ALA A 49 21.69 -1.78 3.52
N GLU A 50 22.91 -1.26 3.62
CA GLU A 50 23.25 0.10 3.19
C GLU A 50 23.08 0.33 1.68
N LYS A 51 23.14 -0.72 0.84
CA LYS A 51 22.81 -0.59 -0.59
C LYS A 51 21.40 -0.06 -0.81
N PHE A 52 20.47 -0.39 0.09
CA PHE A 52 19.06 0.01 -0.01
C PHE A 52 18.75 1.27 0.82
N THR A 53 19.42 1.46 1.96
CA THR A 53 19.11 2.57 2.89
C THR A 53 19.98 3.82 2.72
N SER A 54 20.99 3.80 1.84
CA SER A 54 21.90 4.95 1.66
C SER A 54 21.29 6.11 0.86
N LYS A 55 20.40 5.82 -0.10
CA LYS A 55 19.80 6.81 -1.00
C LYS A 55 18.33 7.11 -0.68
N THR A 56 17.69 6.25 0.09
CA THR A 56 16.26 6.33 0.43
C THR A 56 16.05 5.64 1.79
N PHE A 57 14.89 5.84 2.39
CA PHE A 57 14.53 5.25 3.68
C PHE A 57 13.06 4.83 3.67
N LEU A 58 12.68 3.95 4.60
CA LEU A 58 11.28 3.62 4.81
C LEU A 58 10.60 4.73 5.62
N ALA A 59 9.68 5.42 4.98
CA ALA A 59 8.85 6.44 5.58
C ALA A 59 7.51 5.85 6.04
N ARG A 60 6.76 6.69 6.78
CA ARG A 60 5.35 6.43 7.09
C ARG A 60 4.51 6.81 5.88
N GLY A 61 4.24 5.86 4.99
CA GLY A 61 3.36 6.05 3.85
C GLY A 61 1.90 6.04 4.33
N HIS A 62 1.15 7.11 4.06
CA HIS A 62 -0.23 7.26 4.54
C HIS A 62 -1.20 6.55 3.58
N LEU A 63 -2.14 5.74 4.12
CA LEU A 63 -3.18 5.09 3.32
C LEU A 63 -4.29 6.07 2.94
N SER A 64 -4.73 6.88 3.90
CA SER A 64 -5.58 8.07 3.71
C SER A 64 -4.71 9.33 3.79
N PRO A 65 -4.40 9.99 2.67
CA PRO A 65 -3.48 11.13 2.62
C PRO A 65 -4.03 12.35 3.35
N ARG A 66 -3.14 13.11 4.00
CA ARG A 66 -3.50 14.37 4.68
C ARG A 66 -4.23 15.33 3.73
N ALA A 67 -3.77 15.41 2.48
CA ALA A 67 -4.28 16.36 1.48
C ALA A 67 -5.70 16.08 1.00
N ASP A 68 -6.27 14.91 1.32
CA ASP A 68 -7.66 14.58 0.97
C ASP A 68 -8.68 15.14 1.97
N PHE A 69 -8.22 15.73 3.08
CA PHE A 69 -9.08 16.27 4.14
C PHE A 69 -9.00 17.79 4.24
N THR A 70 -10.16 18.43 4.35
CA THR A 70 -10.28 19.89 4.47
C THR A 70 -10.14 20.39 5.91
N LEU A 71 -10.68 19.65 6.88
CA LEU A 71 -10.62 20.03 8.29
C LEU A 71 -9.29 19.60 8.92
N GLN A 72 -8.65 20.53 9.67
CA GLN A 72 -7.39 20.25 10.36
C GLN A 72 -7.49 19.07 11.33
N ALA A 73 -8.63 18.90 12.00
CA ALA A 73 -8.87 17.75 12.86
C ALA A 73 -8.69 16.42 12.10
N TYR A 74 -9.27 16.30 10.91
CA TYR A 74 -9.14 15.10 10.07
C TYR A 74 -7.73 14.95 9.48
N GLN A 75 -7.10 16.06 9.09
CA GLN A 75 -5.69 16.04 8.66
C GLN A 75 -4.79 15.47 9.75
N ASN A 76 -4.98 15.85 11.01
CA ASN A 76 -4.21 15.34 12.14
C ASN A 76 -4.46 13.83 12.38
N LEU A 77 -5.69 13.35 12.16
CA LEU A 77 -6.02 11.92 12.25
C LEU A 77 -5.24 11.06 11.24
N THR A 78 -4.82 11.62 10.10
CA THR A 78 -4.04 10.87 9.10
C THR A 78 -2.65 10.46 9.58
N PHE A 79 -2.11 11.09 10.63
CA PHE A 79 -0.78 10.80 11.17
C PHE A 79 -0.77 9.68 12.21
N PHE A 80 -1.94 9.12 12.57
CA PHE A 80 -1.99 7.93 13.42
C PHE A 80 -1.45 6.71 12.67
N TYR A 81 -0.65 5.91 13.35
CA TYR A 81 0.03 4.77 12.74
C TYR A 81 -0.91 3.71 12.13
N VAL A 82 -2.16 3.62 12.60
CA VAL A 82 -3.20 2.77 11.99
C VAL A 82 -3.45 3.11 10.51
N ASN A 83 -3.17 4.36 10.12
CA ASN A 83 -3.29 4.85 8.75
C ASN A 83 -1.96 4.79 7.96
N THR A 84 -0.92 4.12 8.49
CA THR A 84 0.40 4.15 7.87
C THR A 84 0.97 2.77 7.61
N VAL A 85 1.73 2.65 6.53
CA VAL A 85 2.52 1.46 6.20
C VAL A 85 3.97 1.86 5.89
N PRO A 86 4.95 0.95 6.05
CA PRO A 86 6.32 1.24 5.64
C PRO A 86 6.41 1.39 4.12
N GLU A 87 6.81 2.55 3.63
CA GLU A 87 6.91 2.81 2.20
C GLU A 87 8.26 3.45 1.89
N TRP A 88 8.92 3.05 0.80
CA TRP A 88 10.15 3.71 0.41
C TRP A 88 9.88 5.17 0.08
N GLN A 89 10.66 6.08 0.67
CA GLN A 89 10.43 7.52 0.54
C GLN A 89 10.42 7.99 -0.92
N SER A 90 11.23 7.37 -1.79
CA SER A 90 11.24 7.67 -3.22
C SER A 90 9.96 7.26 -3.95
N VAL A 91 9.21 6.28 -3.43
CA VAL A 91 7.88 5.86 -3.91
C VAL A 91 6.82 6.82 -3.36
N ASN A 92 6.80 7.01 -2.03
CA ASN A 92 5.85 7.85 -1.31
C ASN A 92 5.83 9.29 -1.84
N ALA A 93 7.00 9.95 -1.84
CA ALA A 93 7.14 11.31 -2.37
C ALA A 93 7.36 11.35 -3.89
N GLY A 94 7.34 10.21 -4.56
CA GLY A 94 7.48 10.09 -6.00
C GLY A 94 6.12 9.97 -6.68
N ASN A 95 5.90 8.83 -7.32
CA ASN A 95 4.74 8.61 -8.14
C ASN A 95 3.46 8.40 -7.31
N LEU A 96 3.53 7.94 -6.06
CA LEU A 96 2.33 7.87 -5.21
C LEU A 96 1.75 9.27 -4.97
N ALA A 97 2.58 10.24 -4.55
CA ALA A 97 2.15 11.62 -4.41
C ALA A 97 1.62 12.22 -5.73
N SER A 98 2.22 11.85 -6.87
CA SER A 98 1.73 12.25 -8.19
C SER A 98 0.35 11.67 -8.52
N LEU A 99 0.13 10.39 -8.25
CA LEU A 99 -1.15 9.70 -8.42
C LEU A 99 -2.23 10.37 -7.58
N GLU A 100 -1.96 10.58 -6.30
CA GLU A 100 -2.92 11.22 -5.38
C GLU A 100 -3.29 12.64 -5.83
N ASN A 101 -2.32 13.41 -6.30
CA ASN A 101 -2.57 14.73 -6.88
C ASN A 101 -3.43 14.65 -8.16
N SER A 102 -3.17 13.67 -9.03
CA SER A 102 -3.94 13.45 -10.26
C SER A 102 -5.41 13.14 -9.96
N VAL A 103 -5.68 12.25 -8.99
CA VAL A 103 -7.04 11.90 -8.55
C VAL A 103 -7.74 13.12 -7.94
N ARG A 104 -7.08 13.89 -7.07
CA ARG A 104 -7.63 15.14 -6.51
C ARG A 104 -7.96 16.17 -7.58
N HIS A 105 -7.06 16.33 -8.56
CA HIS A 105 -7.28 17.26 -9.66
C HIS A 105 -8.48 16.86 -10.52
N TYR A 106 -8.60 15.56 -10.84
CA TYR A 106 -9.77 15.04 -11.53
C TYR A 106 -11.06 15.33 -10.76
N ALA A 107 -11.09 14.98 -9.47
CA ALA A 107 -12.24 15.18 -8.60
C ALA A 107 -12.68 16.66 -8.57
N THR A 108 -11.72 17.57 -8.48
CA THR A 108 -11.94 19.02 -8.46
C THR A 108 -12.50 19.52 -9.79
N ASN A 109 -11.88 19.16 -10.91
CA ASN A 109 -12.29 19.64 -12.23
C ASN A 109 -13.67 19.13 -12.65
N HIS A 110 -14.00 17.89 -12.28
CA HIS A 110 -15.27 17.26 -12.61
C HIS A 110 -16.35 17.42 -11.54
N ARG A 111 -16.02 18.07 -10.41
CA ARG A 111 -16.92 18.28 -9.26
C ARG A 111 -17.56 16.97 -8.79
N VAL A 112 -16.73 15.94 -8.63
CA VAL A 112 -17.16 14.59 -8.24
C VAL A 112 -16.54 14.21 -6.90
N ASP A 113 -17.36 13.58 -6.06
CA ASP A 113 -16.91 12.97 -4.82
C ASP A 113 -16.61 11.49 -5.06
N PHE A 114 -15.36 11.09 -4.82
CA PHE A 114 -14.96 9.69 -4.89
C PHE A 114 -15.01 9.02 -3.53
N GLN A 115 -15.40 7.76 -3.52
CA GLN A 115 -15.05 6.84 -2.46
C GLN A 115 -13.71 6.19 -2.82
N ILE A 116 -12.70 6.43 -1.99
CA ILE A 116 -11.35 5.91 -2.21
C ILE A 116 -11.04 4.89 -1.12
N THR A 117 -10.67 3.68 -1.54
CA THR A 117 -10.13 2.66 -0.63
C THR A 117 -8.67 2.44 -0.96
N THR A 118 -7.82 2.32 0.05
CA THR A 118 -6.39 2.07 -0.12
C THR A 118 -5.96 0.93 0.78
N GLY A 119 -5.08 0.08 0.28
CA GLY A 119 -4.53 -1.03 1.04
C GLY A 119 -3.18 -1.45 0.49
N THR A 120 -2.70 -2.57 1.00
CA THR A 120 -1.44 -3.18 0.60
C THR A 120 -1.67 -4.59 0.09
N HIS A 121 -0.69 -5.16 -0.62
CA HIS A 121 -0.69 -6.55 -1.01
C HIS A 121 0.74 -7.11 -1.04
N GLY A 122 0.92 -8.33 -0.52
CA GLY A 122 2.20 -9.02 -0.45
C GLY A 122 3.24 -8.37 0.46
N ILE A 123 4.38 -9.04 0.63
CA ILE A 123 5.53 -8.55 1.41
C ILE A 123 6.70 -8.33 0.45
N LEU A 124 7.30 -7.15 0.51
CA LEU A 124 8.48 -6.79 -0.27
C LEU A 124 9.61 -7.77 0.04
N THR A 125 10.33 -8.21 -0.99
CA THR A 125 11.58 -8.97 -0.85
C THR A 125 12.76 -8.17 -1.37
N LEU A 126 13.91 -8.28 -0.72
CA LEU A 126 15.20 -7.78 -1.22
C LEU A 126 16.25 -8.90 -1.15
N PRO A 127 17.25 -8.91 -2.06
CA PRO A 127 18.30 -9.91 -2.03
C PRO A 127 19.19 -9.72 -0.80
N ASN A 128 19.46 -10.81 -0.08
CA ASN A 128 20.47 -10.84 0.98
C ASN A 128 21.89 -10.75 0.37
N GLN A 129 22.91 -10.83 1.22
CA GLN A 129 24.31 -10.79 0.80
C GLN A 129 24.70 -11.92 -0.17
N ASP A 130 23.95 -13.04 -0.16
CA ASP A 130 24.15 -14.21 -1.03
C ASP A 130 23.26 -14.16 -2.28
N GLY A 131 22.50 -13.06 -2.49
CA GLY A 131 21.58 -12.88 -3.62
C GLY A 131 20.21 -13.53 -3.44
N SER A 132 19.96 -14.26 -2.35
CA SER A 132 18.66 -14.91 -2.09
C SER A 132 17.61 -13.90 -1.62
N PRO A 133 16.37 -13.95 -2.12
CA PRO A 133 15.31 -13.01 -1.72
C PRO A 133 14.90 -13.23 -0.25
N ARG A 134 14.75 -12.12 0.49
CA ARG A 134 14.30 -12.14 1.90
C ARG A 134 13.12 -11.19 2.10
N PRO A 135 12.04 -11.62 2.76
CA PRO A 135 10.92 -10.74 3.08
C PRO A 135 11.37 -9.65 4.06
N ILE A 136 10.94 -8.42 3.80
CA ILE A 136 11.37 -7.25 4.53
C ILE A 136 10.34 -6.85 5.58
N TRP A 137 10.85 -6.59 6.78
CA TRP A 137 10.08 -6.20 7.96
C TRP A 137 10.74 -5.00 8.61
N LEU A 138 9.94 -4.05 9.07
CA LEU A 138 10.44 -2.87 9.75
C LEU A 138 11.07 -3.24 11.11
N HIS A 139 10.48 -4.23 11.80
CA HIS A 139 10.89 -4.66 13.14
C HIS A 139 10.88 -6.19 13.28
N LEU A 140 11.85 -6.69 14.04
CA LEU A 140 11.94 -8.08 14.50
C LEU A 140 11.97 -8.12 16.03
N GLU A 141 10.97 -8.75 16.64
CA GLU A 141 10.95 -9.03 18.08
C GLU A 141 11.61 -10.39 18.32
N GLY A 142 12.88 -10.38 18.72
CA GLY A 142 13.72 -11.58 18.65
C GLY A 142 13.83 -12.05 17.20
N LYS A 143 13.43 -13.28 16.89
CA LYS A 143 13.35 -13.81 15.52
C LYS A 143 11.98 -13.59 14.86
N THR A 144 11.03 -12.99 15.58
CA THR A 144 9.63 -12.90 15.12
C THR A 144 9.41 -11.63 14.32
N PRO A 145 8.98 -11.72 13.05
CA PRO A 145 8.62 -10.55 12.25
C PRO A 145 7.35 -9.87 12.80
N ARG A 146 7.29 -8.53 12.72
CA ARG A 146 6.17 -7.75 13.26
C ARG A 146 5.47 -6.87 12.25
N ILE A 147 6.17 -5.93 11.63
CA ILE A 147 5.57 -4.95 10.72
C ILE A 147 6.09 -5.22 9.30
N PRO A 148 5.27 -5.76 8.38
CA PRO A 148 5.71 -6.08 7.03
C PRO A 148 5.90 -4.79 6.22
N VAL A 149 6.93 -4.78 5.37
CA VAL A 149 7.02 -3.78 4.30
C VAL A 149 6.21 -4.32 3.12
N PRO A 150 5.12 -3.64 2.70
CA PRO A 150 4.26 -4.13 1.63
C PRO A 150 5.00 -4.20 0.30
N LYS A 151 4.72 -5.23 -0.50
CA LYS A 151 5.23 -5.36 -1.88
C LYS A 151 4.55 -4.33 -2.79
N LEU A 152 3.22 -4.29 -2.70
CA LEU A 152 2.35 -3.41 -3.49
C LEU A 152 1.48 -2.57 -2.55
N LEU A 153 1.22 -1.34 -2.95
CA LEU A 153 0.06 -0.58 -2.48
C LEU A 153 -0.99 -0.60 -3.59
N TRP A 154 -2.26 -0.55 -3.23
CA TRP A 154 -3.35 -0.41 -4.20
C TRP A 154 -4.34 0.63 -3.73
N LYS A 155 -4.98 1.31 -4.68
CA LYS A 155 -5.99 2.34 -4.43
C LYS A 155 -7.14 2.20 -5.43
N THR A 156 -8.34 1.94 -4.96
CA THR A 156 -9.55 1.97 -5.79
C THR A 156 -10.17 3.36 -5.72
N VAL A 157 -10.45 3.97 -6.88
CA VAL A 157 -11.16 5.24 -7.01
C VAL A 157 -12.54 4.94 -7.58
N TYR A 158 -13.58 5.09 -6.75
CA TYR A 158 -14.95 4.74 -7.08
C TYR A 158 -15.86 5.96 -7.09
N ASN A 159 -16.62 6.15 -8.17
CA ASN A 159 -17.70 7.12 -8.24
C ASN A 159 -19.04 6.44 -7.88
N PRO A 160 -19.62 6.70 -6.70
CA PRO A 160 -20.86 6.06 -6.28
C PRO A 160 -22.08 6.52 -7.08
N ARG A 161 -22.01 7.66 -7.78
CA ARG A 161 -23.14 8.16 -8.60
C ARG A 161 -23.27 7.43 -9.93
N THR A 162 -22.15 7.05 -10.53
CA THR A 162 -22.10 6.42 -11.86
C THR A 162 -21.72 4.95 -11.79
N GLU A 163 -21.41 4.44 -10.60
CA GLU A 163 -20.86 3.08 -10.38
C GLU A 163 -19.60 2.82 -11.22
N ALA A 164 -18.84 3.87 -11.54
CA ALA A 164 -17.60 3.78 -12.31
C ALA A 164 -16.40 3.68 -11.38
N ALA A 165 -15.45 2.78 -11.67
CA ALA A 165 -14.29 2.60 -10.80
C ALA A 165 -13.01 2.30 -11.59
N ILE A 166 -11.86 2.65 -11.02
CA ILE A 166 -10.55 2.16 -11.48
C ILE A 166 -9.68 1.84 -10.27
N ALA A 167 -8.79 0.87 -10.40
CA ALA A 167 -7.78 0.56 -9.40
C ALA A 167 -6.41 0.99 -9.90
N PHE A 168 -5.60 1.56 -9.00
CA PHE A 168 -4.19 1.82 -9.22
C PHE A 168 -3.38 0.91 -8.32
N VAL A 169 -2.29 0.36 -8.85
CA VAL A 169 -1.33 -0.43 -8.10
C VAL A 169 0.03 0.26 -8.16
N VAL A 170 0.65 0.42 -6.99
CA VAL A 170 1.94 1.08 -6.82
C VAL A 170 2.95 0.05 -6.32
N VAL A 171 4.05 -0.09 -7.04
CA VAL A 171 5.14 -1.01 -6.70
C VAL A 171 6.05 -0.36 -5.67
N ASN A 172 6.06 -0.89 -4.45
CA ASN A 172 6.88 -0.39 -3.34
C ASN A 172 8.29 -1.03 -3.36
N ASN A 173 8.91 -1.08 -4.54
CA ASN A 173 10.27 -1.54 -4.71
C ASN A 173 11.02 -0.68 -5.74
N PRO A 174 11.69 0.40 -5.29
CA PRO A 174 12.41 1.29 -6.20
C PRO A 174 13.74 0.72 -6.70
N PHE A 175 14.06 -0.54 -6.37
CA PHE A 175 15.32 -1.20 -6.69
C PHE A 175 15.21 -2.26 -7.78
N LEU A 176 14.01 -2.52 -8.29
CA LEU A 176 13.80 -3.42 -9.42
C LEU A 176 14.52 -2.86 -10.66
N LYS A 177 15.04 -3.75 -11.51
CA LYS A 177 15.61 -3.37 -12.80
C LYS A 177 14.50 -3.19 -13.84
N THR A 178 13.64 -4.18 -13.93
CA THR A 178 12.45 -4.22 -14.78
C THR A 178 11.31 -4.86 -13.98
N LEU A 179 10.08 -4.67 -14.43
CA LEU A 179 8.93 -5.37 -13.83
C LEU A 179 8.72 -6.75 -14.43
N GLU A 180 9.21 -6.93 -15.66
CA GLU A 180 9.04 -8.12 -16.47
C GLU A 180 9.96 -9.26 -16.02
N GLU A 181 11.11 -8.96 -15.40
CA GLU A 181 12.05 -9.98 -14.88
C GLU A 181 11.67 -10.51 -13.50
N GLU A 182 10.72 -9.87 -12.80
CA GLU A 182 10.40 -10.13 -11.40
C GLU A 182 8.94 -10.55 -11.29
N GLU A 183 8.72 -11.88 -11.29
CA GLU A 183 7.41 -12.50 -11.17
C GLU A 183 6.63 -11.94 -9.95
N ASP A 184 5.30 -11.84 -10.09
CA ASP A 184 4.34 -11.44 -9.04
C ASP A 184 4.26 -9.95 -8.64
N TYR A 185 4.89 -9.02 -9.38
CA TYR A 185 4.63 -7.57 -9.18
C TYR A 185 3.48 -7.02 -10.04
N VAL A 186 3.13 -7.72 -11.13
CA VAL A 186 2.02 -7.35 -12.03
C VAL A 186 0.85 -8.29 -11.77
N ILE A 187 -0.20 -7.79 -11.13
CA ILE A 187 -1.35 -8.59 -10.66
C ILE A 187 -2.59 -8.48 -11.56
N CYS A 188 -2.51 -7.69 -12.63
CA CYS A 188 -3.59 -7.46 -13.59
C CYS A 188 -3.02 -6.90 -14.89
N GLN A 189 -3.84 -6.85 -15.95
CA GLN A 189 -3.48 -6.13 -17.17
C GLN A 189 -3.47 -4.61 -16.92
N ASP A 190 -2.38 -3.92 -17.29
CA ASP A 190 -2.31 -2.45 -17.20
C ASP A 190 -3.29 -1.79 -18.18
N VAL A 191 -4.33 -1.15 -17.63
CA VAL A 191 -5.34 -0.42 -18.39
C VAL A 191 -5.22 1.10 -18.26
N CYS A 192 -4.12 1.63 -17.69
CA CYS A 192 -3.98 3.07 -17.43
C CYS A 192 -4.15 3.92 -18.70
N ARG A 193 -3.43 3.58 -19.77
CA ARG A 193 -3.51 4.32 -21.05
C ARG A 193 -4.87 4.17 -21.72
N LYS A 194 -5.46 2.97 -21.67
CA LYS A 194 -6.78 2.66 -22.25
C LYS A 194 -7.88 3.58 -21.70
N TYR A 195 -7.78 3.95 -20.42
CA TYR A 195 -8.77 4.78 -19.73
C TYR A 195 -8.29 6.20 -19.40
N GLY A 196 -7.18 6.63 -20.01
CA GLY A 196 -6.69 8.01 -19.95
C GLY A 196 -6.03 8.43 -18.63
N TRP A 197 -5.72 7.48 -17.75
CA TRP A 197 -5.03 7.75 -16.48
C TRP A 197 -3.50 7.69 -16.60
N GLY A 198 -2.97 6.99 -17.59
CA GLY A 198 -1.53 6.71 -17.69
C GLY A 198 -0.66 7.92 -18.03
N THR A 199 0.48 8.04 -17.35
CA THR A 199 1.55 8.99 -17.67
C THR A 199 2.89 8.25 -17.80
N GLU A 200 3.82 8.75 -18.62
CA GLU A 200 5.16 8.13 -18.73
C GLU A 200 5.95 8.21 -17.41
N ALA A 201 5.74 9.27 -16.62
CA ALA A 201 6.43 9.46 -15.34
C ALA A 201 6.14 8.30 -14.36
N TRP A 202 4.91 7.77 -14.39
CA TRP A 202 4.47 6.66 -13.55
C TRP A 202 5.16 5.33 -13.84
N ARG A 203 5.87 5.21 -14.97
CA ARG A 203 6.67 4.02 -15.31
C ARG A 203 8.08 4.04 -14.72
N ASN A 204 8.47 5.11 -14.03
CA ASN A 204 9.77 5.19 -13.39
C ASN A 204 9.81 4.39 -12.08
N ILE A 205 10.38 3.18 -12.12
CA ILE A 205 10.52 2.26 -10.97
C ILE A 205 11.16 2.95 -9.76
N SER A 206 12.23 3.74 -9.97
CA SER A 206 12.94 4.41 -8.86
C SER A 206 12.08 5.38 -8.05
N LYS A 207 10.97 5.85 -8.66
CA LYS A 207 9.95 6.72 -8.05
C LYS A 207 8.65 5.97 -7.67
N GLY A 208 8.63 4.65 -7.77
CA GLY A 208 7.43 3.81 -7.63
C GLY A 208 6.73 3.61 -8.95
N TYR A 209 6.78 2.40 -9.51
CA TYR A 209 6.04 2.11 -10.73
C TYR A 209 4.54 2.04 -10.45
N ILE A 210 3.72 2.63 -11.31
CA ILE A 210 2.25 2.58 -11.22
C ILE A 210 1.65 1.99 -12.49
N TYR A 211 0.73 1.04 -12.31
CA TYR A 211 -0.17 0.53 -13.35
C TYR A 211 -1.61 0.53 -12.84
N CYS A 212 -2.56 0.38 -13.77
CA CYS A 212 -3.99 0.42 -13.44
C CYS A 212 -4.64 -0.93 -13.72
N CYS A 213 -5.57 -1.34 -12.88
CA CYS A 213 -6.41 -2.51 -13.08
C CYS A 213 -7.87 -2.09 -13.29
N GLU A 214 -8.64 -2.92 -14.00
CA GLU A 214 -10.07 -2.99 -13.73
C GLU A 214 -10.25 -3.52 -12.29
N VAL A 215 -11.24 -3.00 -11.55
CA VAL A 215 -11.43 -3.39 -10.14
C VAL A 215 -11.77 -4.89 -10.00
N LYS A 216 -12.39 -5.50 -11.02
CA LYS A 216 -12.67 -6.93 -11.03
C LYS A 216 -11.37 -7.76 -11.03
N ASP A 217 -10.38 -7.39 -11.84
CA ASP A 217 -9.10 -8.11 -11.97
C ASP A 217 -8.28 -7.93 -10.69
N LEU A 218 -8.30 -6.72 -10.09
CA LEU A 218 -7.68 -6.50 -8.78
C LEU A 218 -8.28 -7.45 -7.73
N ARG A 219 -9.61 -7.63 -7.71
CA ARG A 219 -10.32 -8.47 -6.74
C ARG A 219 -10.02 -9.96 -6.89
N GLU A 220 -9.56 -10.42 -8.05
CA GLU A 220 -9.14 -11.82 -8.25
C GLU A 220 -7.86 -12.14 -7.45
N VAL A 221 -7.01 -11.14 -7.21
CA VAL A 221 -5.74 -11.29 -6.46
C VAL A 221 -5.83 -10.72 -5.05
N VAL A 222 -6.59 -9.64 -4.86
CA VAL A 222 -6.79 -8.94 -3.59
C VAL A 222 -8.26 -9.10 -3.14
N ASP A 223 -8.59 -10.28 -2.63
CA ASP A 223 -9.96 -10.69 -2.27
C ASP A 223 -10.60 -9.89 -1.11
N TYR A 224 -9.78 -9.15 -0.35
CA TYR A 224 -10.22 -8.27 0.73
C TYR A 224 -10.45 -6.82 0.31
N VAL A 225 -10.41 -6.49 -0.99
CA VAL A 225 -10.91 -5.20 -1.49
C VAL A 225 -12.41 -5.11 -1.15
N PRO A 226 -12.87 -4.06 -0.43
CA PRO A 226 -14.27 -3.92 -0.08
C PRO A 226 -15.21 -4.03 -1.27
N TYR A 227 -16.36 -4.65 -1.06
CA TYR A 227 -17.36 -4.79 -2.09
C TYR A 227 -18.07 -3.45 -2.35
N PHE A 228 -18.15 -3.09 -3.62
CA PHE A 228 -18.98 -2.02 -4.16
C PHE A 228 -19.29 -2.38 -5.62
N LYS A 229 -20.50 -2.03 -6.07
CA LYS A 229 -20.98 -2.36 -7.41
C LYS A 229 -20.27 -1.49 -8.44
N VAL A 230 -19.64 -2.14 -9.42
CA VAL A 230 -18.93 -1.50 -10.54
C VAL A 230 -19.61 -1.91 -11.82
N THR A 231 -20.12 -0.95 -12.59
CA THR A 231 -20.75 -1.20 -13.90
C THR A 231 -19.86 -0.79 -15.05
N THR A 232 -18.95 0.15 -14.83
CA THR A 232 -18.05 0.69 -15.85
C THR A 232 -16.69 1.04 -15.25
N VAL A 233 -15.67 1.17 -16.11
CA VAL A 233 -14.34 1.65 -15.68
C VAL A 233 -14.33 3.17 -15.65
N LEU A 234 -13.72 3.76 -14.61
CA LEU A 234 -13.61 5.20 -14.47
C LEU A 234 -12.66 5.79 -15.53
N LEU A 235 -13.21 6.63 -16.40
CA LEU A 235 -12.50 7.27 -17.51
C LEU A 235 -11.93 8.63 -17.11
N ASN A 236 -10.68 8.90 -17.50
CA ASN A 236 -10.08 10.22 -17.48
C ASN A 236 -9.98 10.76 -18.91
N LYS A 237 -10.89 11.66 -19.29
CA LYS A 237 -10.95 12.29 -20.61
C LYS A 237 -10.68 13.78 -20.49
#